data_AF-W8YTD6-F1
#
_entry.id   AF-W8YTD6-F1
#
_cell.length_a   1.000
_cell.length_b   1.000
_cell.length_c   1.000
_cell.angle_alpha   90.00
_cell.angle_beta   90.00
_cell.angle_gamma   90.00
#
_symmetry.space_group_name_H-M   'P 1'
#
loop_
_entity.id
_entity.type
_entity.pdbx_description
1 polymer ?
#
loop_
_entity_poly.entity_id
_entity_poly.type
_entity_poly.pdbx_seq_one_letter_code
_entity_poly.pdbx_strand_id
1 'polypeptide(L)'
;MEDQTMNELPVQALSDLPHAKVHGRTTGELSPLTLFWSGSALELQAQGSELWVELEADYGQYEPWITILINSVPVGRQMITAGRHWVCLFRGMNGETAKNVRIVKDVQPMSGDPRCSLHIHAVRFDGKFLPVEDKPYKIEFIGDSITSGEGAIGGREEADWIPMWFSGTRTYAALAAEMLHADCRIVAQSGWGVLTSWDNNPHGNIPQHYRKVCGLLTGERNAALGAFRDYDFASWQPDAVVVNLGTNDGGAFYSPEWKDEETGKIYKQRLNEDGTFNEEDLKAFGGGSAESGAATESGSAPGSKKFCSECGQPLAPGAKFCSNCGTKV
;
A
#
# COMPACT_ATOMS: atom_id res chain seq x y z
N MET A 1 -46.84 20.87 7.72
CA MET A 1 -45.55 20.17 7.65
C MET A 1 -45.08 20.33 6.23
N GLU A 2 -44.41 21.45 5.98
CA GLU A 2 -43.86 21.76 4.68
C GLU A 2 -42.66 20.86 4.44
N ASP A 3 -42.70 20.25 3.27
CA ASP A 3 -41.64 19.49 2.62
C ASP A 3 -40.35 20.32 2.62
N GLN A 4 -39.44 20.02 3.56
CA GLN A 4 -38.10 20.54 3.53
C GLN A 4 -37.42 19.92 2.30
N THR A 5 -37.46 20.66 1.20
CA THR A 5 -36.55 20.50 0.07
C THR A 5 -35.18 20.09 0.61
N MET A 6 -34.79 18.84 0.39
CA MET A 6 -33.43 18.39 0.57
C MET A 6 -32.59 19.25 -0.36
N ASN A 7 -31.98 20.32 0.15
CA ASN A 7 -30.99 21.08 -0.61
C ASN A 7 -29.94 20.07 -1.06
N GLU A 8 -29.88 19.79 -2.36
CA GLU A 8 -28.88 18.90 -2.93
C GLU A 8 -27.50 19.48 -2.61
N LEU A 9 -26.70 18.71 -1.88
CA LEU A 9 -25.33 19.10 -1.54
C LEU A 9 -24.54 19.34 -2.84
N PRO A 10 -23.78 20.45 -2.95
CA PRO A 10 -23.03 20.74 -4.16
C PRO A 10 -21.98 19.65 -4.42
N VAL A 11 -21.93 19.18 -5.67
CA VAL A 11 -20.96 18.20 -6.14
C VAL A 11 -19.71 18.93 -6.61
N GLN A 12 -18.54 18.48 -6.15
CA GLN A 12 -17.23 18.98 -6.57
C GLN A 12 -16.39 17.82 -7.09
N ALA A 13 -15.79 17.97 -8.27
CA ALA A 13 -14.83 17.00 -8.78
C ALA A 13 -13.54 17.06 -7.95
N LEU A 14 -12.83 15.94 -7.82
CA LEU A 14 -11.57 15.94 -7.05
C LEU A 14 -10.51 16.88 -7.63
N SER A 15 -10.51 17.09 -8.97
CA SER A 15 -9.61 18.04 -9.64
C SER A 15 -9.80 19.48 -9.16
N ASP A 16 -10.97 19.80 -8.61
CA ASP A 16 -11.33 21.14 -8.15
C ASP A 16 -11.08 21.31 -6.64
N LEU A 17 -10.51 20.29 -5.97
CA LEU A 17 -10.19 20.30 -4.55
C LEU A 17 -8.70 20.62 -4.32
N PRO A 18 -8.31 21.90 -4.17
CA PRO A 18 -6.90 22.30 -4.10
C PRO A 18 -6.17 21.79 -2.84
N HIS A 19 -6.89 21.25 -1.87
CA HIS A 19 -6.37 20.78 -0.58
C HIS A 19 -6.56 19.27 -0.38
N ALA A 20 -6.97 18.53 -1.42
CA ALA A 20 -7.03 17.09 -1.36
C ALA A 20 -5.61 16.49 -1.28
N LYS A 21 -5.34 15.73 -0.21
CA LYS A 21 -4.08 15.00 -0.05
C LYS A 21 -4.28 13.54 -0.44
N VAL A 22 -3.52 13.08 -1.43
CA VAL A 22 -3.55 11.69 -1.92
C VAL A 22 -2.41 10.90 -1.28
N HIS A 23 -2.73 9.72 -0.76
CA HIS A 23 -1.79 8.76 -0.20
C HIS A 23 -1.67 7.52 -1.08
N GLY A 24 -0.49 6.90 -1.10
CA GLY A 24 -0.16 5.79 -1.97
C GLY A 24 0.55 6.20 -3.26
N ARG A 25 0.89 5.21 -4.10
CA ARG A 25 1.37 5.45 -5.46
C ARG A 25 0.18 5.51 -6.41
N THR A 26 0.05 6.60 -7.15
CA THR A 26 -1.02 6.84 -8.13
C THR A 26 -0.42 7.43 -9.41
N THR A 27 -1.27 7.62 -10.42
CA THR A 27 -0.88 8.30 -11.67
C THR A 27 -0.94 9.82 -11.59
N GLY A 28 -1.35 10.39 -10.45
CA GLY A 28 -1.66 11.82 -10.32
C GLY A 28 -3.01 12.24 -10.89
N GLU A 29 -3.70 11.35 -11.61
CA GLU A 29 -5.05 11.59 -12.12
C GLU A 29 -6.04 11.72 -10.95
N LEU A 30 -6.93 12.70 -11.03
CA LEU A 30 -7.99 12.95 -10.03
C LEU A 30 -9.39 12.73 -10.61
N SER A 31 -9.52 12.45 -11.91
CA SER A 31 -10.82 12.25 -12.58
C SER A 31 -10.81 10.98 -13.46
N PRO A 32 -10.91 9.78 -12.86
CA PRO A 32 -10.95 9.53 -11.41
C PRO A 32 -9.58 9.37 -10.77
N LEU A 33 -9.53 9.56 -9.45
CA LEU A 33 -8.42 9.09 -8.62
C LEU A 33 -8.50 7.57 -8.48
N THR A 34 -7.46 6.85 -8.89
CA THR A 34 -7.36 5.38 -8.73
C THR A 34 -6.50 5.02 -7.53
N LEU A 35 -7.05 4.22 -6.61
CA LEU A 35 -6.35 3.73 -5.43
C LEU A 35 -5.82 2.31 -5.69
N PHE A 36 -4.53 2.18 -6.00
CA PHE A 36 -3.93 0.89 -6.35
C PHE A 36 -3.59 0.04 -5.11
N TRP A 37 -2.80 0.59 -4.19
CA TRP A 37 -2.16 -0.17 -3.12
C TRP A 37 -2.96 -0.18 -1.81
N SER A 38 -2.71 -1.18 -0.95
CA SER A 38 -3.16 -1.14 0.46
C SER A 38 -2.75 0.17 1.12
N GLY A 39 -3.61 0.73 1.95
CA GLY A 39 -3.34 2.00 2.63
C GLY A 39 -3.41 3.25 1.74
N SER A 40 -3.57 3.11 0.42
CA SER A 40 -3.81 4.27 -0.46
C SER A 40 -5.10 4.96 -0.03
N ALA A 41 -5.11 6.30 -0.07
CA ALA A 41 -6.20 7.05 0.53
C ALA A 41 -6.40 8.43 -0.09
N LEU A 42 -7.59 8.97 0.11
CA LEU A 42 -7.89 10.39 -0.01
C LEU A 42 -8.06 10.98 1.39
N GLU A 43 -7.36 12.07 1.68
CA GLU A 43 -7.44 12.83 2.92
C GLU A 43 -7.88 14.27 2.66
N LEU A 44 -8.83 14.73 3.48
CA LEU A 44 -9.47 16.03 3.39
C LEU A 44 -9.58 16.65 4.78
N GLN A 45 -9.26 17.93 4.91
CA GLN A 45 -9.59 18.70 6.11
C GLN A 45 -10.91 19.44 5.84
N ALA A 46 -12.01 18.99 6.45
CA ALA A 46 -13.37 19.42 6.11
C ALA A 46 -14.05 20.18 7.26
N GLN A 47 -14.51 21.42 7.01
CA GLN A 47 -15.33 22.21 7.93
C GLN A 47 -16.74 22.35 7.35
N GLY A 48 -17.68 21.53 7.84
CA GLY A 48 -19.08 21.42 7.39
C GLY A 48 -19.82 20.35 8.19
N SER A 49 -21.11 20.15 7.92
CA SER A 49 -21.98 19.24 8.69
C SER A 49 -22.25 17.91 8.00
N GLU A 50 -22.09 17.82 6.67
CA GLU A 50 -22.33 16.59 5.90
C GLU A 50 -21.44 16.46 4.66
N LEU A 51 -20.65 15.38 4.60
CA LEU A 51 -19.72 15.06 3.50
C LEU A 51 -19.95 13.66 2.95
N TRP A 52 -20.04 13.53 1.64
CA TRP A 52 -20.08 12.27 0.90
C TRP A 52 -18.97 12.20 -0.13
N VAL A 53 -18.62 10.98 -0.52
CA VAL A 53 -17.68 10.67 -1.60
C VAL A 53 -18.33 9.74 -2.62
N GLU A 54 -18.05 9.96 -3.90
CA GLU A 54 -18.48 9.08 -4.98
C GLU A 54 -17.37 8.07 -5.28
N LEU A 55 -17.67 6.79 -4.99
CA LEU A 55 -16.77 5.68 -5.21
C LEU A 55 -17.26 4.83 -6.37
N GLU A 56 -16.33 4.31 -7.17
CA GLU A 56 -16.62 3.28 -8.16
C GLU A 56 -15.71 2.08 -7.94
N ALA A 57 -16.30 0.88 -7.90
CA ALA A 57 -15.58 -0.37 -7.82
C ALA A 57 -15.99 -1.32 -8.94
N ASP A 58 -15.04 -2.13 -9.39
CA ASP A 58 -15.29 -3.32 -10.21
C ASP A 58 -14.36 -4.42 -9.71
N TYR A 59 -14.79 -5.68 -9.82
CA TYR A 59 -14.05 -6.87 -9.41
C TYR A 59 -14.73 -8.13 -9.97
N GLY A 60 -13.97 -9.21 -10.08
CA GLY A 60 -14.50 -10.55 -10.36
C GLY A 60 -14.85 -11.27 -9.06
N GLN A 61 -13.82 -11.52 -8.23
CA GLN A 61 -13.95 -12.27 -6.98
C GLN A 61 -13.56 -11.42 -5.77
N TYR A 62 -12.65 -10.46 -5.94
CA TYR A 62 -12.03 -9.78 -4.81
C TYR A 62 -12.55 -8.35 -4.68
N GLU A 63 -13.59 -8.18 -3.88
CA GLU A 63 -14.21 -6.89 -3.63
C GLU A 63 -13.27 -5.93 -2.86
N PRO A 64 -13.21 -4.64 -3.24
CA PRO A 64 -12.51 -3.64 -2.45
C PRO A 64 -13.20 -3.39 -1.11
N TRP A 65 -12.40 -3.17 -0.07
CA TRP A 65 -12.83 -2.69 1.24
C TRP A 65 -12.19 -1.34 1.55
N ILE A 66 -12.91 -0.50 2.29
CA ILE A 66 -12.41 0.78 2.80
C ILE A 66 -12.61 0.91 4.30
N THR A 67 -11.72 1.68 4.92
CA THR A 67 -11.88 2.21 6.27
C THR A 67 -11.99 3.75 6.21
N ILE A 68 -12.97 4.31 6.93
CA ILE A 68 -13.20 5.76 7.08
C ILE A 68 -12.66 6.18 8.44
N LEU A 69 -11.76 7.16 8.45
CA LEU A 69 -11.21 7.77 9.66
C LEU A 69 -11.68 9.21 9.79
N ILE A 70 -12.07 9.59 11.01
CA ILE A 70 -12.34 10.96 11.41
C ILE A 70 -11.36 11.33 12.52
N ASN A 71 -10.56 12.37 12.30
CA ASN A 71 -9.47 12.78 13.19
C ASN A 71 -8.55 11.60 13.56
N SER A 72 -8.14 10.84 12.54
CA SER A 72 -7.30 9.64 12.66
C SER A 72 -7.92 8.47 13.43
N VAL A 73 -9.18 8.54 13.86
CA VAL A 73 -9.89 7.44 14.51
C VAL A 73 -10.80 6.73 13.49
N PRO A 74 -10.70 5.40 13.33
CA PRO A 74 -11.63 4.64 12.49
C PRO A 74 -13.06 4.74 13.02
N VAL A 75 -13.99 5.19 12.19
CA VAL A 75 -15.42 5.30 12.55
C VAL A 75 -16.32 4.39 11.71
N GLY A 76 -15.79 3.84 10.62
CA GLY A 76 -16.52 2.94 9.75
C GLY A 76 -15.58 2.11 8.88
N ARG A 77 -16.00 0.88 8.57
CA ARG A 77 -15.33 0.00 7.62
C ARG A 77 -16.40 -0.73 6.82
N GLN A 78 -16.24 -0.80 5.50
CA GLN A 78 -17.24 -1.43 4.64
C GLN A 78 -16.65 -1.98 3.35
N MET A 79 -17.30 -3.03 2.86
CA MET A 79 -17.17 -3.54 1.50
C MET A 79 -17.74 -2.53 0.51
N ILE A 80 -17.08 -2.31 -0.62
CA ILE A 80 -17.61 -1.51 -1.72
C ILE A 80 -18.13 -2.45 -2.81
N THR A 81 -19.44 -2.43 -3.01
CA THR A 81 -20.09 -3.22 -4.06
C THR A 81 -19.76 -2.66 -5.44
N ALA A 82 -19.76 -3.54 -6.44
CA ALA A 82 -19.51 -3.14 -7.82
C ALA A 82 -20.49 -2.04 -8.30
N GLY A 83 -19.98 -1.16 -9.17
CA GLY A 83 -20.69 0.02 -9.66
C GLY A 83 -20.24 1.31 -8.99
N ARG A 84 -20.94 2.41 -9.32
CA ARG A 84 -20.62 3.77 -8.88
C ARG A 84 -21.69 4.29 -7.94
N HIS A 85 -21.30 4.64 -6.72
CA HIS A 85 -22.22 4.94 -5.60
C HIS A 85 -21.72 6.09 -4.74
N TRP A 86 -22.66 6.80 -4.11
CA TRP A 86 -22.35 7.80 -3.08
C TRP A 86 -22.27 7.16 -1.70
N VAL A 87 -21.16 7.38 -0.99
CA VAL A 87 -20.94 6.92 0.38
C VAL A 87 -20.87 8.11 1.31
N CYS A 88 -21.72 8.12 2.34
CA CYS A 88 -21.71 9.15 3.38
C CYS A 88 -20.50 8.93 4.30
N LEU A 89 -19.65 9.95 4.44
CA LEU A 89 -18.49 9.90 5.34
C LEU A 89 -18.86 10.39 6.74
N PHE A 90 -19.65 11.46 6.80
CA PHE A 90 -20.28 11.93 8.03
C PHE A 90 -21.50 12.78 7.70
N ARG A 91 -22.44 12.86 8.65
CA ARG A 91 -23.58 13.78 8.60
C ARG A 91 -24.03 14.23 9.99
N GLY A 92 -24.68 15.39 10.06
CA GLY A 92 -25.18 15.94 11.31
C GLY A 92 -24.09 16.37 12.31
N MET A 93 -22.86 16.61 11.83
CA MET A 93 -21.76 17.08 12.68
C MET A 93 -21.84 18.60 12.90
N ASN A 94 -21.19 19.11 13.96
CA ASN A 94 -21.01 20.56 14.15
C ASN A 94 -20.30 21.18 12.94
N GLY A 95 -21.00 22.02 12.15
CA GLY A 95 -20.48 22.65 10.93
C GLY A 95 -19.28 23.58 11.15
N GLU A 96 -19.15 24.15 12.34
CA GLU A 96 -18.09 25.12 12.67
C GLU A 96 -16.75 24.46 13.02
N THR A 97 -16.73 23.14 13.27
CA THR A 97 -15.49 22.43 13.63
C THR A 97 -14.93 21.71 12.41
N ALA A 98 -13.66 21.97 12.10
CA ALA A 98 -12.94 21.24 11.07
C ALA A 98 -12.63 19.81 11.55
N LYS A 99 -12.74 18.83 10.65
CA LYS A 99 -12.35 17.44 10.89
C LYS A 99 -11.37 16.99 9.82
N ASN A 100 -10.38 16.21 10.22
CA ASN A 100 -9.60 15.45 9.28
C ASN A 100 -10.40 14.20 8.87
N VAL A 101 -10.59 13.98 7.57
CA VAL A 101 -11.32 12.85 7.03
C VAL A 101 -10.40 12.09 6.10
N ARG A 102 -10.21 10.79 6.34
CA ARG A 102 -9.40 9.93 5.47
C ARG A 102 -10.19 8.69 5.06
N ILE A 103 -10.22 8.40 3.76
CA ILE A 103 -10.83 7.20 3.18
C ILE A 103 -9.70 6.31 2.70
N VAL A 104 -9.48 5.17 3.37
CA VAL A 104 -8.33 4.30 3.13
C VAL A 104 -8.77 3.01 2.45
N LYS A 105 -8.10 2.61 1.37
CA LYS A 105 -8.26 1.28 0.76
C LYS A 105 -7.60 0.23 1.64
N ASP A 106 -8.36 -0.76 2.09
CA ASP A 106 -7.86 -1.81 2.97
C ASP A 106 -7.16 -2.94 2.24
N VAL A 107 -7.62 -3.26 1.03
CA VAL A 107 -7.18 -4.43 0.27
C VAL A 107 -5.94 -4.09 -0.56
N GLN A 108 -5.04 -5.05 -0.73
CA GLN A 108 -3.90 -4.97 -1.65
C GLN A 108 -4.35 -4.89 -3.12
N PRO A 109 -3.45 -4.62 -4.08
CA PRO A 109 -3.79 -4.85 -5.48
C PRO A 109 -3.93 -6.36 -5.74
N MET A 110 -4.91 -6.75 -6.55
CA MET A 110 -5.25 -8.16 -6.76
C MET A 110 -4.71 -8.63 -8.12
N SER A 111 -3.48 -9.13 -8.15
CA SER A 111 -2.83 -9.60 -9.38
C SER A 111 -3.60 -10.71 -10.12
N GLY A 112 -4.32 -11.54 -9.37
CA GLY A 112 -5.20 -12.60 -9.89
C GLY A 112 -6.61 -12.14 -10.30
N ASP A 113 -6.98 -10.87 -10.08
CA ASP A 113 -8.26 -10.31 -10.52
C ASP A 113 -8.04 -8.98 -11.24
N PRO A 114 -7.79 -9.00 -12.57
CA PRO A 114 -7.49 -7.80 -13.34
C PRO A 114 -8.67 -6.81 -13.43
N ARG A 115 -9.87 -7.19 -12.96
CA ARG A 115 -11.02 -6.29 -12.86
C ARG A 115 -11.04 -5.49 -11.57
N CYS A 116 -10.42 -6.01 -10.51
CA CYS A 116 -10.40 -5.39 -9.18
C CYS A 116 -9.85 -3.96 -9.25
N SER A 117 -10.70 -2.99 -8.95
CA SER A 117 -10.38 -1.57 -9.02
C SER A 117 -11.21 -0.77 -8.02
N LEU A 118 -10.63 0.33 -7.52
CA LEU A 118 -11.32 1.29 -6.66
C LEU A 118 -10.96 2.72 -7.10
N HIS A 119 -11.98 3.48 -7.43
CA HIS A 119 -11.89 4.83 -7.95
C HIS A 119 -12.64 5.81 -7.04
N ILE A 120 -12.13 7.03 -6.94
CA ILE A 120 -12.81 8.16 -6.32
C ILE A 120 -13.03 9.24 -7.39
N HIS A 121 -14.27 9.70 -7.54
CA HIS A 121 -14.64 10.63 -8.61
C HIS A 121 -14.89 12.05 -8.11
N ALA A 122 -15.66 12.19 -7.03
CA ALA A 122 -16.19 13.47 -6.59
C ALA A 122 -16.58 13.43 -5.10
N VAL A 123 -16.88 14.62 -4.56
CA VAL A 123 -17.45 14.79 -3.23
C VAL A 123 -18.75 15.58 -3.28
N ARG A 124 -19.65 15.35 -2.34
CA ARG A 124 -20.81 16.22 -2.03
C ARG A 124 -20.61 16.78 -0.64
N PHE A 125 -20.61 18.10 -0.51
CA PHE A 125 -20.24 18.72 0.76
C PHE A 125 -20.96 20.05 0.99
N ASP A 126 -21.42 20.30 2.21
CA ASP A 126 -22.08 21.56 2.60
C ASP A 126 -21.10 22.64 3.11
N GLY A 127 -19.81 22.31 3.20
CA GLY A 127 -18.81 23.13 3.85
C GLY A 127 -17.67 23.55 2.94
N LYS A 128 -16.53 23.84 3.57
CA LYS A 128 -15.28 24.19 2.88
C LYS A 128 -14.13 23.27 3.28
N PHE A 129 -13.26 22.99 2.32
CA PHE A 129 -12.02 22.28 2.57
C PHE A 129 -10.93 23.25 2.98
N LEU A 130 -10.17 22.85 4.00
CA LEU A 130 -8.99 23.54 4.51
C LEU A 130 -7.73 22.77 4.08
N PRO A 131 -6.55 23.39 4.15
CA PRO A 131 -5.29 22.67 3.95
C PRO A 131 -5.16 21.47 4.91
N VAL A 132 -4.70 20.34 4.38
CA VAL A 132 -4.25 19.19 5.18
C VAL A 132 -2.80 19.43 5.58
N GLU A 133 -2.48 19.26 6.86
CA GLU A 133 -1.12 19.42 7.36
C GLU A 133 -0.20 18.31 6.84
N ASP A 134 1.01 18.69 6.42
CA ASP A 134 2.02 17.73 6.05
C ASP A 134 2.69 17.12 7.26
N LYS A 135 2.92 15.81 7.18
CA LYS A 135 3.64 15.08 8.21
C LYS A 135 5.15 15.25 8.04
N PRO A 136 5.91 15.31 9.15
CA PRO A 136 7.35 15.57 9.11
C PRO A 136 8.18 14.45 8.47
N TYR A 137 7.65 13.23 8.37
CA TYR A 137 8.38 12.06 7.89
C TYR A 137 7.60 11.30 6.82
N LYS A 138 8.34 10.62 5.95
CA LYS A 138 7.82 9.73 4.91
C LYS A 138 8.46 8.35 5.04
N ILE A 139 7.68 7.28 5.04
CA ILE A 139 8.19 5.91 5.14
C ILE A 139 7.56 5.03 4.06
N GLU A 140 8.37 4.35 3.26
CA GLU A 140 7.86 3.32 2.34
C GLU A 140 8.07 1.93 2.92
N PHE A 141 7.00 1.16 2.97
CA PHE A 141 7.00 -0.23 3.41
C PHE A 141 6.86 -1.13 2.19
N ILE A 142 7.78 -2.06 2.04
CA ILE A 142 7.82 -3.05 0.96
C ILE A 142 7.67 -4.41 1.62
N GLY A 143 6.70 -5.22 1.21
CA GLY A 143 6.47 -6.48 1.91
C GLY A 143 5.52 -7.47 1.27
N ASP A 144 5.19 -8.49 2.06
CA ASP A 144 4.27 -9.56 1.70
C ASP A 144 2.90 -9.38 2.38
N SER A 145 2.18 -10.49 2.61
CA SER A 145 0.87 -10.54 3.29
C SER A 145 0.86 -9.83 4.64
N ILE A 146 1.97 -9.89 5.38
CA ILE A 146 2.11 -9.26 6.70
C ILE A 146 2.03 -7.73 6.56
N THR A 147 2.62 -7.18 5.51
CA THR A 147 2.62 -5.74 5.23
C THR A 147 1.33 -5.30 4.54
N SER A 148 0.73 -6.16 3.72
CA SER A 148 -0.61 -5.95 3.13
C SER A 148 -1.73 -5.92 4.17
N GLY A 149 -1.51 -6.46 5.37
CA GLY A 149 -2.50 -6.49 6.45
C GLY A 149 -3.46 -7.67 6.39
N GLU A 150 -3.08 -8.76 5.75
CA GLU A 150 -3.87 -9.99 5.70
C GLU A 150 -4.03 -10.59 7.09
N GLY A 151 -5.28 -10.92 7.48
CA GLY A 151 -5.59 -11.44 8.81
C GLY A 151 -5.51 -10.41 9.94
N ALA A 152 -5.32 -9.11 9.63
CA ALA A 152 -5.34 -8.04 10.65
C ALA A 152 -6.75 -7.83 11.24
N ILE A 153 -7.77 -8.34 10.56
CA ILE A 153 -9.16 -8.41 10.99
C ILE A 153 -9.65 -9.83 10.71
N GLY A 154 -10.41 -10.40 11.64
CA GLY A 154 -10.94 -11.77 11.54
C GLY A 154 -10.89 -12.47 12.89
N GLY A 155 -11.73 -13.49 13.05
CA GLY A 155 -11.59 -14.46 14.14
C GLY A 155 -10.32 -15.29 13.96
N ARG A 156 -9.93 -16.04 15.01
CA ARG A 156 -8.74 -16.89 14.96
C ARG A 156 -8.95 -18.12 14.05
N GLU A 157 -10.21 -18.51 13.89
CA GLU A 157 -10.71 -19.61 13.08
C GLU A 157 -10.76 -19.29 11.58
N GLU A 158 -10.64 -18.01 11.21
CA GLU A 158 -10.74 -17.59 9.81
C GLU A 158 -9.51 -18.04 9.03
N ALA A 159 -9.76 -18.83 7.98
CA ALA A 159 -8.71 -19.39 7.13
C ALA A 159 -8.94 -19.11 5.64
N ASP A 160 -10.03 -18.42 5.29
CA ASP A 160 -10.37 -18.10 3.91
C ASP A 160 -9.48 -16.98 3.36
N TRP A 161 -9.03 -17.11 2.11
CA TRP A 161 -8.19 -16.13 1.43
C TRP A 161 -9.05 -15.06 0.73
N ILE A 162 -9.71 -14.22 1.52
CA ILE A 162 -10.72 -13.25 1.03
C ILE A 162 -10.44 -11.80 1.48
N PRO A 163 -10.92 -10.80 0.73
CA PRO A 163 -10.57 -9.38 0.97
C PRO A 163 -10.98 -8.84 2.33
N MET A 164 -12.07 -9.38 2.91
CA MET A 164 -12.61 -8.90 4.19
C MET A 164 -11.64 -9.03 5.37
N TRP A 165 -10.60 -9.87 5.27
CA TRP A 165 -9.57 -10.03 6.32
C TRP A 165 -8.40 -9.07 6.21
N PHE A 166 -8.34 -8.26 5.15
CA PHE A 166 -7.32 -7.24 4.99
C PHE A 166 -7.67 -5.96 5.76
N SER A 167 -6.65 -5.25 6.23
CA SER A 167 -6.80 -3.88 6.70
C SER A 167 -5.60 -3.04 6.30
N GLY A 168 -5.83 -1.86 5.75
CA GLY A 168 -4.80 -0.88 5.44
C GLY A 168 -4.47 0.04 6.63
N THR A 169 -5.25 -0.04 7.70
CA THR A 169 -5.11 0.81 8.90
C THR A 169 -4.63 0.05 10.14
N ARG A 170 -4.77 -1.28 10.15
CA ARG A 170 -4.33 -2.15 11.26
C ARG A 170 -3.10 -3.01 10.92
N THR A 171 -2.24 -2.50 10.04
CA THR A 171 -0.94 -3.12 9.75
C THR A 171 0.16 -2.55 10.65
N TYR A 172 1.24 -3.30 10.86
CA TYR A 172 2.39 -2.74 11.58
C TYR A 172 2.96 -1.50 10.86
N ALA A 173 2.86 -1.44 9.53
CA ALA A 173 3.28 -0.29 8.73
C ALA A 173 2.45 0.96 9.04
N ALA A 174 1.11 0.83 9.04
CA ALA A 174 0.20 1.93 9.36
C ALA A 174 0.35 2.38 10.82
N LEU A 175 0.45 1.43 11.76
CA LEU A 175 0.63 1.72 13.19
C LEU A 175 1.98 2.40 13.46
N ALA A 176 3.07 1.93 12.83
CA ALA A 176 4.38 2.58 12.96
C ALA A 176 4.36 3.99 12.38
N ALA A 177 3.74 4.20 11.21
CA ALA A 177 3.61 5.51 10.60
C ALA A 177 2.77 6.47 11.47
N GLU A 178 1.70 5.98 12.12
CA GLU A 178 0.93 6.76 13.07
C GLU A 178 1.76 7.16 14.29
N MET A 179 2.43 6.20 14.94
CA MET A 179 3.28 6.42 16.11
C MET A 179 4.43 7.41 15.83
N LEU A 180 4.97 7.38 14.62
CA LEU A 180 6.06 8.26 14.17
C LEU A 180 5.56 9.59 13.58
N HIS A 181 4.26 9.80 13.51
CA HIS A 181 3.64 10.94 12.85
C HIS A 181 4.16 11.12 11.40
N ALA A 182 4.18 10.02 10.64
CA ALA A 182 4.70 9.93 9.28
C ALA A 182 3.59 9.67 8.24
N ASP A 183 3.80 10.15 7.02
CA ASP A 183 3.10 9.65 5.84
C ASP A 183 3.73 8.30 5.45
N CYS A 184 2.91 7.36 4.98
CA CYS A 184 3.43 6.08 4.53
C CYS A 184 2.88 5.64 3.18
N ARG A 185 3.64 4.76 2.55
CA ARG A 185 3.22 4.01 1.37
C ARG A 185 3.49 2.54 1.60
N ILE A 186 2.54 1.71 1.22
CA ILE A 186 2.64 0.26 1.33
C ILE A 186 2.70 -0.29 -0.09
N VAL A 187 3.76 -1.01 -0.39
CA VAL A 187 3.98 -1.72 -1.66
C VAL A 187 4.14 -3.19 -1.31
N ALA A 188 3.02 -3.90 -1.23
CA ALA A 188 3.01 -5.25 -0.69
C ALA A 188 2.03 -6.19 -1.43
N GLN A 189 2.37 -7.48 -1.43
CA GLN A 189 1.56 -8.52 -2.06
C GLN A 189 1.62 -9.84 -1.28
N SER A 190 0.46 -10.37 -0.89
CA SER A 190 0.34 -11.67 -0.22
C SER A 190 0.95 -12.78 -1.06
N GLY A 191 1.70 -13.65 -0.39
CA GLY A 191 2.33 -14.81 -0.99
C GLY A 191 3.57 -14.51 -1.85
N TRP A 192 3.94 -13.25 -2.06
CA TRP A 192 5.08 -12.87 -2.91
C TRP A 192 6.37 -12.67 -2.10
N GLY A 193 7.51 -12.93 -2.72
CA GLY A 193 8.82 -12.86 -2.09
C GLY A 193 9.79 -11.86 -2.71
N VAL A 194 11.07 -12.03 -2.38
CA VAL A 194 12.19 -11.32 -3.03
C VAL A 194 12.56 -12.00 -4.33
N LEU A 195 12.60 -13.34 -4.33
CA LEU A 195 13.00 -14.18 -5.46
C LEU A 195 11.78 -14.86 -6.10
N THR A 196 10.87 -15.39 -5.28
CA THR A 196 9.74 -16.21 -5.74
C THR A 196 8.56 -16.11 -4.78
N SER A 197 7.36 -16.49 -5.22
CA SER A 197 6.22 -16.64 -4.30
C SER A 197 6.30 -17.93 -3.51
N TRP A 198 5.42 -18.04 -2.50
CA TRP A 198 5.37 -19.17 -1.56
C TRP A 198 5.22 -20.54 -2.23
N ASP A 199 4.71 -20.59 -3.45
CA ASP A 199 4.44 -21.78 -4.24
C ASP A 199 5.55 -22.10 -5.27
N ASN A 200 6.71 -21.41 -5.20
CA ASN A 200 7.82 -21.47 -6.15
C ASN A 200 7.61 -20.77 -7.51
N ASN A 201 6.54 -20.01 -7.71
CA ASN A 201 6.38 -19.23 -8.95
C ASN A 201 7.37 -18.04 -9.00
N PRO A 202 8.35 -18.04 -9.94
CA PRO A 202 9.38 -17.02 -10.03
C PRO A 202 8.85 -15.64 -10.44
N HIS A 203 7.61 -15.55 -10.95
CA HIS A 203 6.98 -14.28 -11.32
C HIS A 203 6.33 -13.56 -10.13
N GLY A 204 6.19 -14.25 -8.99
CA GLY A 204 5.65 -13.73 -7.74
C GLY A 204 6.71 -13.06 -6.85
N ASN A 205 7.47 -12.12 -7.40
CA ASN A 205 8.53 -11.41 -6.69
C ASN A 205 8.31 -9.88 -6.72
N ILE A 206 8.46 -9.19 -5.60
CA ILE A 206 8.24 -7.73 -5.55
C ILE A 206 9.26 -6.92 -6.38
N PRO A 207 10.58 -7.23 -6.37
CA PRO A 207 11.59 -6.40 -7.04
C PRO A 207 11.33 -6.15 -8.54
N GLN A 208 10.85 -7.15 -9.28
CA GLN A 208 10.57 -7.05 -10.71
C GLN A 208 9.49 -5.99 -11.03
N HIS A 209 8.54 -5.77 -10.12
CA HIS A 209 7.36 -4.92 -10.35
C HIS A 209 7.44 -3.57 -9.64
N TYR A 210 8.40 -3.41 -8.73
CA TYR A 210 8.51 -2.27 -7.81
C TYR A 210 8.73 -0.92 -8.50
N ARG A 211 9.25 -0.87 -9.74
CA ARG A 211 9.54 0.40 -10.43
C ARG A 211 8.34 1.04 -11.12
N LYS A 212 7.19 0.36 -11.14
CA LYS A 212 5.95 0.86 -11.76
C LYS A 212 5.02 1.51 -10.74
N VAL A 213 4.00 2.24 -11.22
CA VAL A 213 2.92 2.77 -10.36
C VAL A 213 2.26 1.65 -9.58
N CYS A 214 1.88 0.57 -10.26
CA CYS A 214 1.42 -0.70 -9.67
C CYS A 214 1.72 -1.87 -10.63
N GLY A 215 2.97 -2.34 -10.64
CA GLY A 215 3.46 -3.27 -11.67
C GLY A 215 2.93 -4.69 -11.56
N LEU A 216 2.46 -5.10 -10.38
CA LEU A 216 2.02 -6.47 -10.11
C LEU A 216 0.60 -6.78 -10.64
N LEU A 217 -0.14 -5.76 -11.07
CA LEU A 217 -1.43 -5.95 -11.71
C LEU A 217 -1.26 -6.50 -13.12
N THR A 218 -2.36 -7.02 -13.68
CA THR A 218 -2.38 -7.62 -15.01
C THR A 218 -3.54 -7.07 -15.85
N GLY A 219 -3.49 -7.29 -17.16
CA GLY A 219 -4.58 -6.97 -18.08
C GLY A 219 -4.61 -5.53 -18.62
N GLU A 220 -5.28 -5.36 -19.76
CA GLU A 220 -5.36 -4.08 -20.50
C GLU A 220 -6.08 -2.98 -19.72
N ARG A 221 -7.05 -3.33 -18.87
CA ARG A 221 -7.75 -2.36 -18.02
C ARG A 221 -6.79 -1.64 -17.09
N ASN A 222 -5.92 -2.38 -16.40
CA ASN A 222 -4.91 -1.80 -15.51
C ASN A 222 -3.83 -1.04 -16.28
N ALA A 223 -3.49 -1.48 -17.50
CA ALA A 223 -2.63 -0.72 -18.41
C ALA A 223 -3.24 0.66 -18.75
N ALA A 224 -4.53 0.71 -19.10
CA ALA A 224 -5.25 1.93 -19.42
C ALA A 224 -5.35 2.88 -18.21
N LEU A 225 -5.50 2.32 -17.00
CA LEU A 225 -5.44 3.07 -15.74
C LEU A 225 -4.02 3.58 -15.40
N GLY A 226 -3.00 3.19 -16.18
CA GLY A 226 -1.62 3.62 -16.01
C GLY A 226 -0.83 2.86 -14.95
N ALA A 227 -1.30 1.70 -14.49
CA ALA A 227 -0.61 0.88 -13.49
C ALA A 227 0.83 0.53 -13.91
N PHE A 228 1.07 0.35 -15.22
CA PHE A 228 2.37 -0.05 -15.77
C PHE A 228 3.29 1.11 -16.18
N ARG A 229 2.88 2.35 -15.92
CA ARG A 229 3.76 3.52 -16.08
C ARG A 229 4.90 3.42 -15.07
N ASP A 230 6.07 3.93 -15.42
CA ASP A 230 7.16 4.07 -14.46
C ASP A 230 6.74 5.00 -13.33
N TYR A 231 7.07 4.63 -12.10
CA TYR A 231 6.77 5.45 -10.95
C TYR A 231 7.77 6.60 -10.86
N ASP A 232 7.29 7.83 -10.75
CA ASP A 232 8.14 8.99 -10.51
C ASP A 232 8.59 9.01 -9.03
N PHE A 233 9.75 8.41 -8.76
CA PHE A 233 10.34 8.40 -7.43
C PHE A 233 10.71 9.80 -6.91
N ALA A 234 10.95 10.79 -7.79
CA ALA A 234 11.30 12.14 -7.35
C ALA A 234 10.09 12.86 -6.72
N SER A 235 8.86 12.52 -7.14
CA SER A 235 7.63 13.08 -6.58
C SER A 235 7.45 12.82 -5.08
N TRP A 236 8.08 11.78 -4.54
CA TRP A 236 7.94 11.41 -3.13
C TRP A 236 9.15 10.59 -2.66
N GLN A 237 10.00 11.23 -1.85
CA GLN A 237 11.22 10.62 -1.30
C GLN A 237 11.01 10.25 0.17
N PRO A 238 11.02 8.95 0.52
CA PRO A 238 10.94 8.54 1.92
C PRO A 238 12.21 8.88 2.70
N ASP A 239 12.05 9.14 4.00
CA ASP A 239 13.15 9.20 4.96
C ASP A 239 13.68 7.81 5.32
N ALA A 240 12.82 6.79 5.22
CA ALA A 240 13.16 5.40 5.47
C ALA A 240 12.38 4.46 4.54
N VAL A 241 13.04 3.39 4.10
CA VAL A 241 12.41 2.26 3.42
C VAL A 241 12.53 1.04 4.30
N VAL A 242 11.40 0.41 4.61
CA VAL A 242 11.31 -0.80 5.43
C VAL A 242 10.97 -1.96 4.51
N VAL A 243 11.86 -2.94 4.43
CA VAL A 243 11.67 -4.15 3.61
C VAL A 243 11.39 -5.33 4.52
N ASN A 244 10.17 -5.85 4.47
CA ASN A 244 9.74 -7.04 5.20
C ASN A 244 9.30 -8.12 4.21
N LEU A 245 10.30 -8.77 3.62
CA LEU A 245 10.17 -9.84 2.64
C LEU A 245 11.10 -11.00 3.01
N GLY A 246 10.83 -12.18 2.46
CA GLY A 246 11.60 -13.41 2.69
C GLY A 246 10.77 -14.55 3.29
N THR A 247 9.61 -14.25 3.87
CA THR A 247 8.70 -15.26 4.45
C THR A 247 8.30 -16.30 3.41
N ASN A 248 7.85 -15.82 2.25
CA ASN A 248 7.36 -16.67 1.17
C ASN A 248 8.51 -17.42 0.47
N ASP A 249 9.66 -16.76 0.29
CA ASP A 249 10.86 -17.42 -0.23
C ASP A 249 11.29 -18.59 0.66
N GLY A 250 11.29 -18.39 1.98
CA GLY A 250 11.55 -19.46 2.95
C GLY A 250 10.48 -20.55 2.94
N GLY A 251 9.21 -20.18 2.83
CA GLY A 251 8.09 -21.12 2.73
C GLY A 251 8.13 -22.02 1.49
N ALA A 252 8.61 -21.48 0.37
CA ALA A 252 8.67 -22.19 -0.91
C ALA A 252 9.61 -23.41 -0.92
N PHE A 253 10.56 -23.50 0.01
CA PHE A 253 11.35 -24.72 0.23
C PHE A 253 10.48 -25.93 0.60
N TYR A 254 9.34 -25.69 1.25
CA TYR A 254 8.40 -26.73 1.72
C TYR A 254 7.21 -26.94 0.78
N SER A 255 6.96 -26.02 -0.15
CA SER A 255 5.90 -26.13 -1.15
C SER A 255 6.26 -27.09 -2.28
N PRO A 256 5.29 -27.66 -3.01
CA PRO A 256 5.57 -28.38 -4.25
C PRO A 256 6.33 -27.53 -5.29
N GLU A 257 6.84 -28.19 -6.33
CA GLU A 257 7.41 -27.50 -7.48
C GLU A 257 6.34 -26.69 -8.24
N TRP A 258 6.74 -25.55 -8.77
CA TRP A 258 5.92 -24.79 -9.70
C TRP A 258 6.34 -25.10 -11.13
N LYS A 259 5.35 -25.32 -12.00
CA LYS A 259 5.59 -25.56 -13.42
C LYS A 259 5.01 -24.42 -14.23
N ASP A 260 5.86 -23.81 -15.04
CA ASP A 260 5.45 -22.87 -16.08
C ASP A 260 4.67 -23.62 -17.15
N GLU A 261 3.39 -23.28 -17.34
CA GLU A 261 2.54 -23.95 -18.34
C GLU A 261 2.94 -23.60 -19.78
N GLU A 262 3.51 -22.42 -20.02
CA GLU A 262 3.91 -21.96 -21.35
C GLU A 262 5.25 -22.57 -21.77
N THR A 263 6.24 -22.55 -20.88
CA THR A 263 7.59 -23.02 -21.21
C THR A 263 7.85 -24.47 -20.80
N GLY A 264 7.02 -25.03 -19.92
CA GLY A 264 7.22 -26.35 -19.33
C GLY A 264 8.33 -26.41 -18.28
N LYS A 265 9.00 -25.28 -17.98
CA LYS A 265 10.11 -25.21 -17.02
C LYS A 265 9.59 -25.39 -15.59
N ILE A 266 10.36 -26.12 -14.79
CA ILE A 266 10.05 -26.43 -13.39
C ILE A 266 10.94 -25.59 -12.48
N TYR A 267 10.36 -25.04 -11.43
CA TYR A 267 11.01 -24.22 -10.42
C TYR A 267 10.75 -24.81 -9.04
N LYS A 268 11.82 -24.99 -8.26
CA LYS A 268 11.75 -25.55 -6.92
C LYS A 268 12.95 -25.09 -6.09
N GLN A 269 12.68 -24.47 -4.95
CA GLN A 269 13.65 -24.33 -3.87
C GLN A 269 13.70 -25.63 -3.07
N ARG A 270 14.90 -26.19 -2.91
CA ARG A 270 15.12 -27.58 -2.48
C ARG A 270 15.67 -27.64 -1.06
N LEU A 271 15.20 -28.63 -0.32
CA LEU A 271 15.86 -29.11 0.89
C LEU A 271 16.78 -30.26 0.51
N ASN A 272 17.89 -30.39 1.23
CA ASN A 272 18.73 -31.57 1.20
C ASN A 272 18.02 -32.73 1.95
N GLU A 273 18.54 -33.95 1.83
CA GLU A 273 17.96 -35.14 2.48
C GLU A 273 17.90 -35.01 4.01
N ASP A 274 18.83 -34.26 4.61
CA ASP A 274 18.88 -33.98 6.05
C ASP A 274 17.94 -32.85 6.51
N GLY A 275 17.16 -32.28 5.59
CA GLY A 275 16.22 -31.19 5.85
C GLY A 275 16.87 -29.80 5.90
N THR A 276 18.17 -29.67 5.65
CA THR A 276 18.84 -28.37 5.52
C THR A 276 18.54 -27.74 4.15
N PHE A 277 18.66 -26.42 4.04
CA PHE A 277 18.45 -25.71 2.78
C PHE A 277 19.55 -26.03 1.77
N ASN A 278 19.17 -26.22 0.50
CA ASN A 278 20.12 -26.38 -0.58
C ASN A 278 20.96 -25.10 -0.79
N GLU A 279 22.28 -25.23 -0.86
CA GLU A 279 23.18 -24.08 -0.93
C GLU A 279 23.08 -23.28 -2.23
N GLU A 280 22.75 -23.92 -3.36
CA GLU A 280 22.59 -23.22 -4.64
C GLU A 280 21.35 -22.32 -4.61
N ASP A 281 20.26 -22.85 -4.05
CA ASP A 281 18.99 -22.14 -3.95
C ASP A 281 19.08 -20.97 -2.95
N LEU A 282 19.82 -21.15 -1.85
CA LEU A 282 20.17 -20.04 -0.94
C LEU A 282 20.99 -18.93 -1.61
N LYS A 283 21.93 -19.29 -2.48
CA LYS A 283 22.74 -18.30 -3.22
C LYS A 283 21.88 -17.53 -4.23
N ALA A 284 20.91 -18.18 -4.87
CA ALA A 284 19.97 -17.52 -5.78
C ALA A 284 19.16 -16.41 -5.09
N PHE A 285 18.76 -16.62 -3.83
CA PHE A 285 18.08 -15.59 -3.03
C PHE A 285 18.95 -14.34 -2.81
N GLY A 286 20.25 -14.51 -2.56
CA GLY A 286 21.19 -13.40 -2.44
C GLY A 286 21.43 -12.64 -3.75
N GLY A 287 21.46 -13.36 -4.88
CA GLY A 287 21.70 -12.82 -6.22
C GLY A 287 20.49 -12.10 -6.86
N GLY A 288 19.26 -12.47 -6.49
CA GLY A 288 18.03 -11.85 -7.00
C GLY A 288 17.89 -10.35 -6.70
N SER A 289 18.69 -9.82 -5.77
CA SER A 289 18.78 -8.39 -5.48
C SER A 289 19.67 -7.60 -6.46
N ALA A 290 20.57 -8.26 -7.19
CA ALA A 290 21.63 -7.60 -7.96
C ALA A 290 21.31 -7.39 -9.45
N GLU A 291 20.48 -8.23 -10.07
CA GLU A 291 20.24 -8.15 -11.53
C GLU A 291 19.29 -7.02 -11.97
N SER A 292 18.66 -6.30 -11.03
CA SER A 292 17.80 -5.13 -11.33
C SER A 292 18.53 -3.78 -11.26
N GLY A 293 19.82 -3.77 -10.92
CA GLY A 293 20.63 -2.57 -10.80
C GLY A 293 21.81 -2.57 -11.77
N ALA A 294 21.68 -1.88 -12.91
CA ALA A 294 22.85 -1.35 -13.58
C ALA A 294 23.48 -0.30 -12.64
N ALA A 295 24.37 -0.76 -11.76
CA ALA A 295 25.09 0.09 -10.83
C ALA A 295 26.06 0.98 -11.60
N THR A 296 25.76 2.28 -11.63
CA THR A 296 26.77 3.30 -11.91
C THR A 296 27.63 3.43 -10.67
N GLU A 297 28.83 2.86 -10.71
CA GLU A 297 29.85 3.07 -9.68
C GLU A 297 30.22 4.56 -9.64
N SER A 298 29.88 5.24 -8.54
CA SER A 298 30.50 6.50 -8.17
C SER A 298 31.32 6.27 -6.89
N GLY A 299 32.64 6.33 -7.05
CA GLY A 299 33.57 6.19 -5.94
C GLY A 299 33.40 7.33 -4.93
N SER A 300 33.24 6.98 -3.66
CA SER A 300 33.35 7.93 -2.56
C SER A 300 34.36 7.43 -1.51
N ALA A 301 35.21 8.36 -1.07
CA ALA A 301 36.31 8.14 -0.14
C ALA A 301 35.80 7.73 1.26
N PRO A 302 36.62 7.03 2.08
CA PRO A 302 36.19 6.53 3.38
C PRO A 302 35.97 7.68 4.38
N GLY A 303 34.70 7.99 4.65
CA GLY A 303 34.28 8.89 5.72
C GLY A 303 34.43 8.26 7.11
N SER A 304 34.66 9.08 8.13
CA SER A 304 34.76 8.66 9.54
C SER A 304 33.54 7.85 9.98
N LYS A 305 33.75 6.65 10.56
CA LYS A 305 32.68 5.81 11.12
C LYS A 305 31.94 6.58 12.23
N LYS A 306 30.64 6.80 12.07
CA LYS A 306 29.75 7.37 13.10
C LYS A 306 29.09 6.23 13.89
N PHE A 307 28.73 6.50 15.14
CA PHE A 307 28.07 5.54 16.02
C PHE A 307 26.80 6.16 16.62
N CYS A 308 25.79 5.33 16.88
CA CYS A 308 24.55 5.75 17.52
C CYS A 308 24.82 6.20 18.95
N SER A 309 24.34 7.39 19.32
CA SER A 309 24.50 7.93 20.68
C SER A 309 23.76 7.12 21.75
N GLU A 310 22.72 6.38 21.38
CA GLU A 310 21.89 5.62 22.31
C GLU A 310 22.42 4.20 22.54
N CYS A 311 22.66 3.44 21.47
CA CYS A 311 23.03 2.02 21.57
C CYS A 311 24.49 1.72 21.18
N GLY A 312 25.27 2.72 20.77
CA GLY A 312 26.68 2.56 20.40
C GLY A 312 26.95 1.79 19.11
N GLN A 313 25.92 1.34 18.37
CA GLN A 313 26.10 0.61 17.11
C GLN A 313 26.59 1.53 15.98
N PRO A 314 27.42 1.03 15.05
CA PRO A 314 27.91 1.80 13.92
C PRO A 314 26.76 2.20 12.99
N LEU A 315 26.81 3.44 12.51
CA LEU A 315 25.81 4.02 11.60
C LEU A 315 26.30 3.91 10.15
N ALA A 316 25.40 3.57 9.25
CA ALA A 316 25.68 3.64 7.82
C ALA A 316 25.96 5.10 7.40
N PRO A 317 26.85 5.35 6.41
CA PRO A 317 27.08 6.69 5.88
C PRO A 317 25.76 7.35 5.44
N GLY A 318 25.48 8.55 5.96
CA GLY A 318 24.25 9.28 5.65
C GLY A 318 22.99 8.79 6.37
N ALA A 319 23.08 7.83 7.29
CA ALA A 319 21.94 7.37 8.07
C ALA A 319 21.32 8.52 8.87
N LYS A 320 19.99 8.65 8.79
CA LYS A 320 19.17 9.54 9.63
C LYS A 320 18.69 8.87 10.92
N PHE A 321 18.70 7.54 10.96
CA PHE A 321 18.25 6.72 12.09
C PHE A 321 19.19 5.52 12.29
N CYS A 322 19.32 5.06 13.53
CA CYS A 322 20.04 3.84 13.89
C CYS A 322 19.25 2.60 13.45
N SER A 323 19.86 1.72 12.66
CA SER A 323 19.23 0.46 12.22
C SER A 323 18.98 -0.55 13.34
N ASN A 324 19.70 -0.43 14.47
CA ASN A 324 19.54 -1.33 15.60
C ASN A 324 18.43 -0.91 16.57
N CYS A 325 18.30 0.39 16.85
CA CYS A 325 17.38 0.88 17.90
C CYS A 325 16.41 1.98 17.46
N GLY A 326 16.48 2.44 16.21
CA GLY A 326 15.57 3.46 15.66
C GLY A 326 15.85 4.90 16.09
N THR A 327 16.83 5.15 16.98
CA THR A 327 17.18 6.52 17.42
C THR A 327 17.62 7.39 16.24
N LYS A 328 17.09 8.61 16.15
CA LYS A 328 17.49 9.63 15.17
C LYS A 328 18.94 10.09 15.42
N VAL A 329 19.74 10.21 14.36
CA VAL A 329 21.20 10.49 14.41
C VAL A 329 21.62 11.68 13.58
#